data_AF-X1U274-F1
#
_entry.id   AF-X1U274-F1
#
_cell.length_a   1.000
_cell.length_b   1.000
_cell.length_c   1.000
_cell.angle_alpha   90.00
_cell.angle_beta   90.00
_cell.angle_gamma   90.00
#
_symmetry.space_group_name_H-M   'P 1'
#
loop_
_entity.id
_entity.type
_entity.pdbx_description
1 polymer ?
#
loop_
_entity_poly.entity_id
_entity_poly.type
_entity_poly.pdbx_seq_one_letter_code
_entity_poly.pdbx_strand_id
1 'polypeptide(L)'
;VVVQIMVPSDVSGILFTANPVSGDRSEFIINSSFGLGEAVVGGQVTPDTYVVDRKILTVKETIIGPKAQKIVYNDKQGTVLQDVSEHERTQSSLAEKLLKELSSTALEVESLFDGVPQDIEWAISGEKLWMLQSRPITNLPPQPIEVTWEPTPPATILARRQIVENIPDPCSPLFDELYLTEGLETVAKGSKRSSYFVGGGPMFVTVNGFAYQRFDFPQVVSLQKELDKALTGEEKEAKIASIEQEWLEEMARMKKK
;
A
#
# COMPACT_ATOMS: atom_id res chain seq x y z
N VAL A 1 -12.69 -4.38 36.76
CA VAL A 1 -11.34 -3.95 37.18
C VAL A 1 -10.44 -5.16 37.04
N VAL A 2 -9.37 -5.06 36.25
CA VAL A 2 -8.34 -6.11 36.12
C VAL A 2 -7.28 -5.86 37.19
N VAL A 3 -6.84 -6.91 37.88
CA VAL A 3 -5.71 -6.86 38.83
C VAL A 3 -4.67 -7.85 38.35
N GLN A 4 -3.49 -7.35 38.02
CA GLN A 4 -2.41 -8.11 37.39
C GLN A 4 -1.11 -7.93 38.18
N ILE A 5 -0.24 -8.94 38.13
CA ILE A 5 1.11 -8.86 38.69
C ILE A 5 1.92 -7.82 37.91
N MET A 6 2.57 -6.91 38.64
CA MET A 6 3.41 -5.89 38.03
C MET A 6 4.72 -6.49 37.49
N VAL A 7 5.08 -6.14 36.25
CA VAL A 7 6.34 -6.52 35.62
C VAL A 7 7.32 -5.35 35.76
N PRO A 8 8.43 -5.49 36.54
CA PRO A 8 9.46 -4.45 36.62
C PRO A 8 10.32 -4.49 35.36
N SER A 9 9.84 -3.82 34.30
CA SER A 9 10.43 -3.92 32.98
C SER A 9 11.65 -3.01 32.80
N ASP A 10 12.69 -3.55 32.16
CA ASP A 10 13.84 -2.81 31.68
C ASP A 10 13.51 -2.06 30.38
N VAL A 11 12.67 -2.68 29.56
CA VAL A 11 12.20 -2.17 28.26
C VAL A 11 10.74 -2.55 28.10
N SER A 12 9.92 -1.67 27.56
CA SER A 12 8.52 -1.94 27.30
C SER A 12 8.01 -1.10 26.15
N GLY A 13 6.84 -1.46 25.65
CA GLY A 13 6.33 -0.81 24.47
C GLY A 13 5.01 -1.36 23.95
N ILE A 14 4.73 -0.92 22.73
CA ILE A 14 3.53 -1.27 21.99
C ILE A 14 3.98 -1.90 20.65
N LEU A 15 3.31 -2.96 20.24
CA LEU A 15 3.47 -3.58 18.93
C LEU A 15 2.12 -3.57 18.21
N PHE A 16 2.13 -3.09 16.97
CA PHE A 16 0.99 -3.22 16.06
C PHE A 16 1.31 -4.30 15.03
N THR A 17 0.40 -5.27 14.89
CA THR A 17 0.59 -6.38 13.93
C THR A 17 0.25 -6.02 12.48
N ALA A 18 -0.13 -4.77 12.25
CA ALA A 18 -0.25 -4.10 10.96
C ALA A 18 0.13 -2.63 11.14
N ASN A 19 0.61 -1.98 10.08
CA ASN A 19 0.99 -0.57 10.12
C ASN A 19 -0.25 0.32 10.35
N PRO A 20 -0.37 1.02 11.49
CA PRO A 20 -1.57 1.79 11.83
C PRO A 20 -1.73 3.06 10.99
N VAL A 21 -0.67 3.52 10.31
CA VAL A 21 -0.67 4.75 9.49
C VAL A 21 -0.98 4.44 8.04
N SER A 22 -0.27 3.49 7.42
CA SER A 22 -0.47 3.12 6.02
C SER A 22 -1.56 2.07 5.80
N GLY A 23 -1.91 1.32 6.85
CA GLY A 23 -2.75 0.14 6.77
C GLY A 23 -2.00 -1.13 6.36
N ASP A 24 -0.73 -1.08 5.94
CA ASP A 24 0.01 -2.25 5.44
C ASP A 24 0.08 -3.40 6.46
N ARG A 25 -0.50 -4.56 6.12
CA ARG A 25 -0.49 -5.78 6.97
C ARG A 25 0.76 -6.65 6.77
N SER A 26 1.66 -6.29 5.87
CA SER A 26 2.92 -6.99 5.64
C SER A 26 4.02 -6.58 6.62
N GLU A 27 3.75 -5.62 7.51
CA GLU A 27 4.73 -5.06 8.43
C GLU A 27 4.19 -4.98 9.85
N PHE A 28 5.10 -5.16 10.81
CA PHE A 28 4.89 -4.81 12.20
C PHE A 28 5.52 -3.48 12.52
N ILE A 29 4.83 -2.70 13.35
CA ILE A 29 5.36 -1.47 13.93
C ILE A 29 5.55 -1.69 15.42
N ILE A 30 6.79 -1.60 15.89
CA ILE A 30 7.16 -1.78 17.28
C ILE A 30 7.66 -0.46 17.82
N ASN A 31 6.98 0.08 18.83
CA ASN A 31 7.43 1.24 19.58
C ASN A 31 7.97 0.81 20.93
N SER A 32 9.18 1.19 21.27
CA SER A 32 9.88 0.71 22.47
C SER A 32 10.62 1.83 23.19
N SER A 33 10.56 1.83 24.52
CA SER A 33 11.36 2.71 25.36
C SER A 33 11.86 1.98 26.60
N PHE A 34 12.85 2.55 27.27
CA PHE A 34 13.37 2.03 28.53
C PHE A 34 12.36 2.22 29.67
N GLY A 35 12.36 1.29 30.62
CA GLY A 35 11.50 1.30 31.80
C GLY A 35 10.10 0.72 31.56
N LEU A 36 9.13 1.20 32.34
CA LEU A 36 7.73 0.81 32.34
C LEU A 36 6.93 1.42 31.19
N GLY A 37 5.93 0.65 30.70
CA GLY A 37 5.21 0.95 29.46
C GLY A 37 4.31 2.18 29.53
N GLU A 38 3.98 2.62 30.75
CA GLU A 38 3.19 3.83 31.02
C GLU A 38 3.75 5.06 30.31
N ALA A 39 5.08 5.18 30.22
CA ALA A 39 5.72 6.31 29.55
C ALA A 39 5.40 6.36 28.04
N VAL A 40 5.36 5.19 27.39
CA VAL A 40 5.11 5.04 25.96
C VAL A 40 3.62 5.19 25.67
N VAL A 41 2.76 4.48 26.42
CA VAL A 41 1.31 4.51 26.24
C VAL A 41 0.74 5.91 26.54
N GLY A 42 1.29 6.59 27.56
CA GLY A 42 0.90 7.95 27.93
C GLY A 42 1.45 9.05 27.02
N GLY A 43 2.27 8.72 26.01
CA GLY A 43 2.89 9.69 25.11
C GLY A 43 3.87 10.64 25.78
N GLN A 44 4.38 10.28 26.96
CA GLN A 44 5.30 11.11 27.74
C GLN A 44 6.73 11.08 27.17
N VAL A 45 7.07 10.04 26.42
CA VAL A 45 8.39 9.84 25.82
C VAL A 45 8.25 9.52 24.34
N THR A 46 9.22 9.96 23.54
CA THR A 46 9.34 9.54 22.15
C THR A 46 10.18 8.25 22.10
N PRO A 47 9.56 7.10 21.78
CA PRO A 47 10.22 5.79 21.79
C PRO A 47 11.08 5.59 20.54
N ASP A 48 11.83 4.49 20.52
CA ASP A 48 12.34 3.92 19.26
C ASP A 48 11.19 3.32 18.47
N THR A 49 11.27 3.41 17.14
CA THR A 49 10.33 2.75 16.23
C THR A 49 11.09 1.76 15.36
N TYR A 50 10.59 0.52 15.31
CA TYR A 50 11.10 -0.54 14.45
C TYR A 50 10.01 -0.97 13.48
N VAL A 51 10.34 -1.00 12.19
CA VAL A 51 9.50 -1.56 11.13
C VAL A 51 10.04 -2.96 10.82
N VAL A 52 9.24 -3.99 11.06
CA VAL A 52 9.65 -5.39 10.89
C VAL A 52 8.85 -6.03 9.77
N ASP A 53 9.52 -6.73 8.85
CA ASP A 53 8.85 -7.53 7.84
C ASP A 53 8.12 -8.71 8.50
N ARG A 54 6.82 -8.82 8.28
CA ARG A 54 5.98 -9.85 8.89
C ARG A 54 6.35 -11.27 8.45
N LYS A 55 6.83 -11.45 7.23
CA LYS A 55 7.07 -12.78 6.64
C LYS A 55 8.41 -13.35 7.08
N ILE A 56 9.46 -12.54 7.07
CA ILE A 56 10.82 -12.99 7.41
C ILE A 56 11.25 -12.60 8.83
N LEU A 57 10.46 -11.77 9.53
CA LEU A 57 10.69 -11.31 10.91
C LEU A 57 12.03 -10.59 11.09
N THR A 58 12.43 -9.82 10.08
CA THR A 58 13.65 -9.00 10.09
C THR A 58 13.30 -7.52 10.09
N VAL A 59 14.11 -6.73 10.76
CA VAL A 59 13.93 -5.27 10.81
C VAL A 59 14.26 -4.67 9.44
N LYS A 60 13.30 -3.96 8.84
CA LYS A 60 13.48 -3.17 7.61
C LYS A 60 14.05 -1.79 7.93
N GLU A 61 13.55 -1.17 8.99
CA GLU A 61 13.90 0.19 9.39
C GLU A 61 13.92 0.33 10.91
N THR A 62 14.89 1.10 11.41
CA THR A 62 15.03 1.45 12.81
C THR A 62 15.16 2.96 12.93
N ILE A 63 14.27 3.57 13.71
CA ILE A 63 14.29 5.01 14.04
C ILE A 63 14.55 5.13 15.53
N ILE A 64 15.70 5.70 15.90
CA ILE A 64 16.09 5.88 17.29
C ILE A 64 15.44 7.15 17.86
N GLY A 65 14.58 6.97 18.85
CA GLY A 65 13.95 8.06 19.58
C GLY A 65 14.87 8.66 20.66
N PRO A 66 14.61 9.90 21.09
CA PRO A 66 15.42 10.57 22.10
C PRO A 66 15.35 9.91 23.48
N LYS A 67 14.26 9.17 23.80
CA LYS A 67 14.08 8.38 25.04
C LYS A 67 14.58 9.10 26.30
N ALA A 68 14.27 10.40 26.43
CA ALA A 68 14.94 11.27 27.41
C ALA A 68 14.71 10.84 28.86
N GLN A 69 13.54 10.26 29.12
CA GLN A 69 13.10 9.83 30.44
C GLN A 69 12.56 8.41 30.39
N LYS A 70 12.57 7.73 31.53
CA LYS A 70 11.97 6.42 31.74
C LYS A 70 11.23 6.39 33.07
N ILE A 71 10.14 5.65 33.12
CA ILE A 71 9.44 5.38 34.38
C ILE A 71 9.99 4.06 34.92
N VAL A 72 10.38 4.03 36.18
CA VAL A 72 10.86 2.81 36.85
C VAL A 72 10.03 2.52 38.10
N TYR A 73 9.99 1.25 38.48
CA TYR A 73 9.36 0.81 39.71
C TYR A 73 10.16 1.26 40.95
N ASN A 74 9.45 1.65 42.00
CA ASN A 74 10.01 2.06 43.29
C ASN A 74 9.18 1.47 44.43
N ASP A 75 9.82 0.59 45.21
CA ASP A 75 9.22 -0.12 46.35
C ASP A 75 8.53 0.77 47.40
N LYS A 76 8.86 2.07 47.45
CA LYS A 76 8.30 3.01 48.44
C LYS A 76 7.17 3.89 47.90
N GLN A 77 7.12 4.15 46.59
CA GLN A 77 6.22 5.15 45.99
C GLN A 77 5.53 4.68 44.69
N GLY A 78 5.57 3.37 44.39
CA GLY A 78 4.98 2.84 43.17
C GLY A 78 5.91 3.04 41.97
N THR A 79 5.83 4.18 41.30
CA THR A 79 6.65 4.51 40.11
C THR A 79 7.33 5.87 40.24
N VAL A 80 8.44 6.05 39.53
CA VAL A 80 9.19 7.31 39.49
C VAL A 80 9.72 7.55 38.08
N LEU A 81 9.68 8.81 37.67
CA LEU A 81 10.29 9.27 36.42
C LEU A 81 11.78 9.56 36.65
N GLN A 82 12.63 9.01 35.80
CA GLN A 82 14.08 9.20 35.85
C GLN A 82 14.61 9.57 34.47
N ASP A 83 15.65 10.38 34.43
CA ASP A 83 16.35 10.68 33.18
C ASP A 83 17.14 9.45 32.72
N VAL A 84 17.05 9.15 31.43
CA VAL A 84 17.92 8.16 30.78
C VAL A 84 19.27 8.80 30.52
N SER A 85 20.37 8.08 30.73
CA SER A 85 21.71 8.63 30.48
C SER A 85 21.89 8.99 29.00
N GLU A 86 22.68 10.03 28.72
CA GLU A 86 22.91 10.49 27.33
C GLU A 86 23.44 9.37 26.43
N HIS A 87 24.27 8.48 26.99
CA HIS A 87 24.78 7.32 26.28
C HIS A 87 23.64 6.36 25.87
N GLU A 88 22.79 5.96 26.83
CA GLU A 88 21.66 5.04 26.57
C GLU A 88 20.62 5.63 25.60
N ARG A 89 20.39 6.95 25.60
CA ARG A 89 19.42 7.61 24.71
C ARG A 89 19.70 7.36 23.23
N THR A 90 20.97 7.26 22.86
CA THR A 90 21.40 7.03 21.47
C THR A 90 21.45 5.55 21.09
N GLN A 91 21.27 4.65 22.05
CA GLN A 91 21.25 3.21 21.80
C GLN A 91 19.84 2.75 21.43
N SER A 92 19.79 1.66 20.66
CA SER A 92 18.56 0.90 20.44
C SER A 92 18.08 0.32 21.77
N SER A 93 16.81 0.53 22.11
CA SER A 93 16.19 -0.04 23.31
C SER A 93 16.02 -1.55 23.23
N LEU A 94 15.96 -2.13 22.02
CA LEU A 94 15.86 -3.57 21.82
C LEU A 94 17.04 -4.13 21.02
N ALA A 95 17.44 -5.35 21.40
CA ALA A 95 18.31 -6.20 20.60
C ALA A 95 17.50 -6.94 19.52
N GLU A 96 18.14 -7.23 18.38
CA GLU A 96 17.50 -7.90 17.23
C GLU A 96 16.89 -9.26 17.60
N LYS A 97 17.55 -10.01 18.50
CA LYS A 97 17.02 -11.29 19.02
C LYS A 97 15.64 -11.11 19.69
N LEU A 98 15.50 -10.07 20.51
CA LEU A 98 14.26 -9.79 21.23
C LEU A 98 13.17 -9.24 20.28
N LEU A 99 13.55 -8.44 19.27
CA LEU A 99 12.63 -8.01 18.21
C LEU A 99 12.03 -9.19 17.47
N LYS A 100 12.85 -10.20 17.15
CA LYS A 100 12.39 -11.41 16.48
C LYS A 100 11.49 -12.27 17.37
N GLU A 101 11.85 -12.44 18.64
CA GLU A 101 11.03 -13.17 19.62
C GLU A 101 9.66 -12.49 19.82
N LEU A 102 9.66 -11.18 20.00
CA LEU A 102 8.45 -10.38 20.11
C LEU A 102 7.57 -10.46 18.86
N SER A 103 8.17 -10.36 17.67
CA SER A 103 7.44 -10.45 16.40
C SER A 103 6.84 -11.83 16.16
N SER A 104 7.56 -12.91 16.51
CA SER A 104 7.04 -14.27 16.46
C SER A 104 5.89 -14.48 17.43
N THR A 105 6.03 -13.98 18.66
CA THR A 105 4.98 -14.07 19.69
C THR A 105 3.73 -13.28 19.27
N ALA A 106 3.91 -12.12 18.63
CA ALA A 106 2.80 -11.33 18.12
C ALA A 106 2.00 -12.04 17.02
N LEU A 107 2.65 -12.81 16.14
CA LEU A 107 1.95 -13.66 15.17
C LEU A 107 1.10 -14.73 15.84
N GLU A 108 1.61 -15.36 16.90
CA GLU A 108 0.86 -16.34 17.67
C GLU A 108 -0.35 -15.70 18.35
N VAL A 109 -0.19 -14.51 18.95
CA VAL A 109 -1.30 -13.75 19.54
C VAL A 109 -2.35 -13.41 18.49
N GLU A 110 -1.95 -12.88 17.33
CA GLU A 110 -2.90 -12.55 16.26
C GLU A 110 -3.66 -13.78 15.75
N SER A 111 -2.98 -14.92 15.63
CA SER A 111 -3.59 -16.21 15.24
C SER A 111 -4.67 -16.66 16.22
N LEU A 112 -4.50 -16.39 17.52
CA LEU A 112 -5.53 -16.67 18.54
C LEU A 112 -6.79 -15.82 18.38
N PHE A 113 -6.72 -14.71 17.65
CA PHE A 113 -7.83 -13.79 17.36
C PHE A 113 -8.25 -13.85 15.88
N ASP A 114 -8.24 -15.04 15.28
CA ASP A 114 -8.70 -15.30 13.91
C ASP A 114 -7.96 -14.48 12.84
N GLY A 115 -6.71 -14.07 13.11
CA GLY A 115 -5.91 -13.25 12.19
C GLY A 115 -6.35 -11.78 12.12
N VAL A 116 -7.17 -11.32 13.07
CA VAL A 116 -7.51 -9.90 13.20
C VAL A 116 -6.27 -9.16 13.71
N PRO A 117 -5.81 -8.09 13.03
CA PRO A 117 -4.65 -7.33 13.50
C PRO A 117 -4.82 -6.81 14.93
N GLN A 118 -3.75 -6.93 15.72
CA GLN A 118 -3.73 -6.61 17.13
C GLN A 118 -2.79 -5.43 17.44
N ASP A 119 -3.22 -4.62 18.39
CA ASP A 119 -2.40 -3.69 19.16
C ASP A 119 -2.06 -4.37 20.49
N ILE A 120 -0.77 -4.53 20.75
CA ILE A 120 -0.22 -5.39 21.79
C ILE A 120 0.70 -4.58 22.70
N GLU A 121 0.41 -4.55 23.99
CA GLU A 121 1.30 -4.01 25.01
C GLU A 121 2.17 -5.13 25.59
N TRP A 122 3.47 -4.87 25.68
CA TRP A 122 4.47 -5.86 26.09
C TRP A 122 5.55 -5.24 26.97
N ALA A 123 6.24 -6.10 27.70
CA ALA A 123 7.34 -5.73 28.59
C ALA A 123 8.45 -6.78 28.56
N ILE A 124 9.68 -6.33 28.74
CA ILE A 124 10.87 -7.18 28.92
C ILE A 124 11.45 -6.88 30.29
N SER A 125 11.66 -7.95 31.08
CA SER A 125 12.31 -7.89 32.38
C SER A 125 13.42 -8.94 32.38
N GLY A 126 14.68 -8.48 32.49
CA GLY A 126 15.86 -9.28 32.14
C GLY A 126 15.83 -9.66 30.66
N GLU A 127 15.84 -10.97 30.37
CA GLU A 127 15.72 -11.50 29.01
C GLU A 127 14.33 -12.07 28.72
N LYS A 128 13.36 -11.88 29.62
CA LYS A 128 12.04 -12.50 29.50
C LYS A 128 11.01 -11.53 28.94
N LEU A 129 10.38 -11.93 27.84
CA LEU A 129 9.21 -11.26 27.28
C LEU A 129 7.94 -11.57 28.08
N TRP A 130 7.14 -10.54 28.34
CA TRP A 130 5.82 -10.60 28.96
C TRP A 130 4.79 -9.87 28.10
N MET A 131 3.67 -10.53 27.84
CA MET A 131 2.51 -9.92 27.18
C MET A 131 1.60 -9.32 28.24
N LEU A 132 1.25 -8.04 28.10
CA LEU A 132 0.46 -7.31 29.10
C LEU A 132 -1.00 -7.17 28.66
N GLN A 133 -1.21 -6.72 27.42
CA GLN A 133 -2.53 -6.49 26.85
C GLN A 133 -2.50 -6.79 25.35
N SER A 134 -3.64 -7.23 24.81
CA SER A 134 -3.87 -7.32 23.36
C SER A 134 -5.29 -6.86 23.07
N ARG A 135 -5.45 -6.05 22.02
CA ARG A 135 -6.74 -5.54 21.55
C ARG A 135 -6.77 -5.45 20.02
N PRO A 136 -7.91 -5.63 19.37
CA PRO A 136 -8.01 -5.51 17.92
C PRO A 136 -7.76 -4.07 17.47
N ILE A 137 -7.05 -3.89 16.34
CA ILE A 137 -6.91 -2.58 15.69
C ILE A 137 -8.18 -2.30 14.88
N THR A 138 -9.02 -1.37 15.35
CA THR A 138 -10.33 -1.10 14.74
C THR A 138 -10.31 -0.07 13.61
N ASN A 139 -9.27 0.76 13.52
CA ASN A 139 -9.22 1.91 12.62
C ASN A 139 -8.14 1.78 11.54
N LEU A 140 -7.85 0.55 11.09
CA LEU A 140 -6.90 0.36 10.00
C LEU A 140 -7.44 0.95 8.69
N PRO A 141 -6.64 1.75 7.97
CA PRO A 141 -6.92 2.09 6.58
C PRO A 141 -7.13 0.83 5.73
N PRO A 142 -7.89 0.91 4.62
CA PRO A 142 -7.97 -0.20 3.67
C PRO A 142 -6.55 -0.59 3.23
N GLN A 143 -6.34 -1.89 2.96
CA GLN A 143 -5.05 -2.33 2.41
C GLN A 143 -4.75 -1.53 1.14
N PRO A 144 -3.49 -1.13 0.93
CA PRO A 144 -3.05 -0.70 -0.40
C PRO A 144 -3.43 -1.81 -1.38
N ILE A 145 -4.34 -1.51 -2.31
CA ILE A 145 -4.67 -2.45 -3.39
C ILE A 145 -3.56 -2.30 -4.41
N GLU A 146 -2.81 -3.38 -4.65
CA GLU A 146 -1.91 -3.43 -5.80
C GLU A 146 -2.79 -3.45 -7.06
N VAL A 147 -2.95 -2.28 -7.67
CA VAL A 147 -3.77 -2.10 -8.88
C VAL A 147 -2.89 -2.26 -10.11
N THR A 148 -3.24 -3.22 -10.96
CA THR A 148 -2.68 -3.28 -12.31
C THR A 148 -3.52 -2.41 -13.24
N TRP A 149 -2.86 -1.63 -14.09
CA TRP A 149 -3.51 -0.75 -15.06
C TRP A 149 -3.60 -1.40 -16.44
N GLU A 150 -3.80 -2.72 -16.45
CA GLU A 150 -3.90 -3.49 -17.67
C GLU A 150 -5.33 -3.40 -18.24
N PRO A 151 -5.49 -3.10 -19.54
CA PRO A 151 -6.79 -3.14 -20.19
C PRO A 151 -7.44 -4.52 -20.06
N THR A 152 -8.75 -4.56 -19.76
CA THR A 152 -9.49 -5.83 -19.76
C THR A 152 -9.82 -6.25 -21.19
N PRO A 153 -9.49 -7.48 -21.63
CA PRO A 153 -9.85 -7.98 -22.95
C PRO A 153 -11.36 -7.84 -23.23
N PRO A 154 -11.78 -7.49 -24.47
CA PRO A 154 -10.97 -7.44 -25.69
C PRO A 154 -10.15 -6.15 -25.87
N ALA A 155 -10.28 -5.17 -24.97
CA ALA A 155 -9.52 -3.93 -25.07
C ALA A 155 -8.02 -4.19 -24.89
N THR A 156 -7.19 -3.58 -25.75
CA THR A 156 -5.72 -3.74 -25.67
C THR A 156 -4.96 -2.42 -25.68
N ILE A 157 -5.51 -1.38 -26.31
CA ILE A 157 -4.89 -0.06 -26.42
C ILE A 157 -5.91 0.98 -25.96
N LEU A 158 -5.56 1.72 -24.91
CA LEU A 158 -6.42 2.69 -24.26
C LEU A 158 -5.80 4.10 -24.29
N ALA A 159 -6.64 5.11 -24.42
CA ALA A 159 -6.25 6.50 -24.36
C ALA A 159 -7.27 7.33 -23.58
N ARG A 160 -6.80 8.32 -22.81
CA ARG A 160 -7.67 9.33 -22.18
C ARG A 160 -7.77 10.54 -23.11
N ARG A 161 -8.78 10.53 -23.99
CA ARG A 161 -9.05 11.61 -24.95
C ARG A 161 -10.54 11.91 -25.07
N GLN A 162 -10.88 13.06 -25.68
CA GLN A 162 -12.26 13.45 -26.00
C GLN A 162 -13.13 13.56 -24.73
N ILE A 163 -14.28 12.87 -24.69
CA ILE A 163 -15.22 12.93 -23.56
C ILE A 163 -14.57 12.48 -22.24
N VAL A 164 -13.59 11.57 -22.30
CA VAL A 164 -12.87 11.06 -21.13
C VAL A 164 -11.98 12.12 -20.48
N GLU A 165 -11.52 13.14 -21.23
CA GLU A 165 -10.75 14.25 -20.67
C GLU A 165 -11.58 15.06 -19.65
N ASN A 166 -12.91 15.03 -19.80
CA ASN A 166 -13.86 15.70 -18.91
C ASN A 166 -14.36 14.80 -17.77
N ILE A 167 -13.85 13.56 -17.67
CA ILE A 167 -14.19 12.58 -16.64
C ILE A 167 -12.88 12.17 -15.95
N PRO A 168 -12.28 13.06 -15.12
CA PRO A 168 -11.00 12.81 -14.49
C PRO A 168 -11.07 11.76 -13.38
N ASP A 169 -12.21 11.70 -12.69
CA ASP A 169 -12.45 10.88 -11.49
C ASP A 169 -12.99 9.48 -11.81
N PRO A 170 -12.93 8.53 -10.86
CA PRO A 170 -13.54 7.21 -11.01
C PRO A 170 -15.05 7.29 -11.28
N CYS A 171 -15.50 6.55 -12.28
CA CYS A 171 -16.90 6.35 -12.62
C CYS A 171 -17.56 5.45 -11.58
N SER A 172 -18.77 5.82 -11.17
CA SER A 172 -19.64 4.89 -10.44
C SER A 172 -20.05 3.72 -11.35
N PRO A 173 -20.35 2.52 -10.81
CA PRO A 173 -20.80 1.38 -11.61
C PRO A 173 -21.99 1.69 -12.52
N LEU A 174 -22.94 2.50 -12.02
CA LEU A 174 -24.11 2.91 -12.79
C LEU A 174 -23.76 3.86 -13.95
N PHE A 175 -22.79 4.75 -13.74
CA PHE A 175 -22.33 5.68 -14.79
C PHE A 175 -21.58 4.91 -15.89
N ASP A 176 -20.73 3.96 -15.51
CA ASP A 176 -20.01 3.10 -16.44
C ASP A 176 -20.98 2.31 -17.34
N GLU A 177 -21.97 1.66 -16.74
CA GLU A 177 -22.94 0.87 -17.48
C GLU A 177 -23.86 1.74 -18.33
N LEU A 178 -24.57 2.70 -17.73
CA LEU A 178 -25.63 3.43 -18.43
C LEU A 178 -25.13 4.52 -19.37
N TYR A 179 -24.04 5.22 -19.01
CA TYR A 179 -23.54 6.32 -19.81
C TYR A 179 -22.44 5.88 -20.77
N LEU A 180 -21.37 5.27 -20.26
CA LEU A 180 -20.22 4.91 -21.10
C LEU A 180 -20.51 3.73 -22.02
N THR A 181 -21.05 2.65 -21.46
CA THR A 181 -21.22 1.38 -22.20
C THR A 181 -22.51 1.33 -23.00
N GLU A 182 -23.65 1.76 -22.44
CA GLU A 182 -24.94 1.75 -23.14
C GLU A 182 -25.23 3.08 -23.83
N GLY A 183 -25.07 4.21 -23.12
CA GLY A 183 -25.47 5.53 -23.59
C GLY A 183 -24.72 6.01 -24.82
N LEU A 184 -23.38 6.01 -24.77
CA LEU A 184 -22.54 6.48 -25.89
C LEU A 184 -22.52 5.52 -27.09
N GLU A 185 -22.85 4.24 -26.86
CA GLU A 185 -22.87 3.21 -27.91
C GLU A 185 -24.21 3.09 -28.64
N THR A 186 -25.29 3.58 -28.02
CA THR A 186 -26.65 3.49 -28.57
C THR A 186 -26.91 4.66 -29.52
N VAL A 187 -27.31 4.35 -30.77
CA VAL A 187 -27.74 5.39 -31.73
C VAL A 187 -29.22 5.74 -31.57
N ALA A 188 -29.67 6.83 -32.21
CA ALA A 188 -31.00 7.44 -32.08
C ALA A 188 -32.24 6.54 -32.35
N LYS A 189 -32.05 5.25 -32.69
CA LYS A 189 -33.11 4.23 -32.88
C LYS A 189 -32.97 3.00 -31.97
N GLY A 190 -32.13 3.06 -30.93
CA GLY A 190 -31.95 1.95 -29.97
C GLY A 190 -31.04 0.82 -30.46
N SER A 191 -30.49 0.90 -31.67
CA SER A 191 -29.46 -0.04 -32.14
C SER A 191 -28.07 0.35 -31.63
N LYS A 192 -27.23 -0.61 -31.30
CA LYS A 192 -25.82 -0.38 -30.96
C LYS A 192 -24.97 -0.11 -32.20
N ARG A 193 -23.96 0.74 -32.08
CA ARG A 193 -22.96 0.94 -33.15
C ARG A 193 -22.22 -0.36 -33.43
N SER A 194 -21.91 -0.61 -34.71
CA SER A 194 -20.98 -1.67 -35.07
C SER A 194 -19.60 -1.31 -34.51
N SER A 195 -18.99 -2.23 -33.77
CA SER A 195 -17.64 -2.01 -33.22
C SER A 195 -16.60 -1.98 -34.33
N TYR A 196 -15.66 -1.04 -34.24
CA TYR A 196 -14.51 -0.91 -35.14
C TYR A 196 -13.22 -1.48 -34.53
N PHE A 197 -13.29 -2.00 -33.30
CA PHE A 197 -12.14 -2.42 -32.51
C PHE A 197 -11.89 -3.91 -32.61
N VAL A 198 -10.63 -4.32 -32.43
CA VAL A 198 -10.27 -5.74 -32.37
C VAL A 198 -11.04 -6.41 -31.23
N GLY A 199 -11.63 -7.58 -31.52
CA GLY A 199 -12.45 -8.32 -30.55
C GLY A 199 -13.83 -7.73 -30.27
N GLY A 200 -14.23 -6.65 -30.98
CA GLY A 200 -15.53 -6.01 -30.81
C GLY A 200 -15.66 -5.27 -29.48
N GLY A 201 -16.90 -4.95 -29.07
CA GLY A 201 -17.20 -4.26 -27.81
C GLY A 201 -17.32 -2.73 -27.91
N PRO A 202 -17.59 -2.05 -26.78
CA PRO A 202 -17.84 -0.61 -26.73
C PRO A 202 -16.57 0.19 -27.02
N MET A 203 -16.72 1.45 -27.43
CA MET A 203 -15.66 2.44 -27.65
C MET A 203 -15.06 2.95 -26.34
N PHE A 204 -15.85 3.01 -25.28
CA PHE A 204 -15.40 3.43 -23.95
C PHE A 204 -15.45 2.26 -22.98
N VAL A 205 -14.41 2.15 -22.16
CA VAL A 205 -14.27 1.11 -21.12
C VAL A 205 -13.69 1.73 -19.86
N THR A 206 -13.80 1.03 -18.74
CA THR A 206 -13.16 1.43 -17.49
C THR A 206 -12.00 0.52 -17.11
N VAL A 207 -10.99 1.09 -16.46
CA VAL A 207 -9.91 0.34 -15.78
C VAL A 207 -9.78 0.92 -14.38
N ASN A 208 -9.95 0.09 -13.35
CA ASN A 208 -9.98 0.51 -11.94
C ASN A 208 -10.95 1.68 -11.66
N GLY A 209 -12.09 1.69 -12.37
CA GLY A 209 -13.11 2.74 -12.28
C GLY A 209 -12.82 3.98 -13.14
N PHE A 210 -11.65 4.15 -13.72
CA PHE A 210 -11.36 5.31 -14.58
C PHE A 210 -11.76 5.02 -16.02
N ALA A 211 -12.44 5.98 -16.66
CA ALA A 211 -12.86 5.85 -18.06
C ALA A 211 -11.67 5.98 -19.01
N TYR A 212 -11.71 5.21 -20.11
CA TYR A 212 -10.77 5.24 -21.21
C TYR A 212 -11.52 5.10 -22.53
N GLN A 213 -10.99 5.73 -23.58
CA GLN A 213 -11.37 5.46 -24.95
C GLN A 213 -10.48 4.36 -25.51
N ARG A 214 -11.07 3.42 -26.22
CA ARG A 214 -10.35 2.40 -26.96
C ARG A 214 -9.74 2.93 -28.24
N PHE A 215 -8.52 2.48 -28.52
CA PHE A 215 -7.74 2.84 -29.72
C PHE A 215 -7.16 1.62 -30.43
N ASP A 216 -7.61 0.43 -30.03
CA ASP A 216 -7.23 -0.86 -30.58
C ASP A 216 -7.96 -1.18 -31.90
N PHE A 217 -7.89 -0.22 -32.83
CA PHE A 217 -8.27 -0.45 -34.22
C PHE A 217 -7.35 -1.52 -34.84
N PRO A 218 -7.85 -2.36 -35.77
CA PRO A 218 -7.05 -3.43 -36.37
C PRO A 218 -5.68 -2.96 -36.90
N GLN A 219 -5.63 -1.80 -37.56
CA GLN A 219 -4.38 -1.24 -38.09
C GLN A 219 -3.42 -0.80 -36.97
N VAL A 220 -3.95 -0.20 -35.90
CA VAL A 220 -3.15 0.27 -34.75
C VAL A 220 -2.58 -0.91 -33.98
N VAL A 221 -3.39 -1.95 -33.75
CA VAL A 221 -2.92 -3.18 -33.08
C VAL A 221 -1.85 -3.89 -33.89
N SER A 222 -1.96 -3.95 -35.23
CA SER A 222 -0.90 -4.52 -36.06
C SER A 222 0.40 -3.71 -35.97
N LEU A 223 0.32 -2.38 -35.99
CA LEU A 223 1.49 -1.51 -35.85
C LEU A 223 2.14 -1.64 -34.48
N GLN A 224 1.35 -1.67 -33.40
CA GLN A 224 1.86 -1.88 -32.04
C GLN A 224 2.62 -3.21 -31.92
N LYS A 225 2.07 -4.30 -32.48
CA LYS A 225 2.75 -5.61 -32.53
C LYS A 225 4.06 -5.59 -33.32
N GLU A 226 4.18 -4.74 -34.34
CA GLU A 226 5.43 -4.57 -35.07
C GLU A 226 6.45 -3.75 -34.28
N LEU A 227 5.99 -2.71 -33.57
CA LEU A 227 6.82 -1.91 -32.67
C LEU A 227 7.30 -2.70 -31.46
N ASP A 228 6.49 -3.59 -30.91
CA ASP A 228 6.85 -4.43 -29.77
C ASP A 228 7.91 -5.49 -30.12
N LYS A 229 8.15 -5.76 -31.41
CA LYS A 229 9.26 -6.62 -31.88
C LYS A 229 10.61 -5.90 -31.87
N ALA A 230 10.63 -4.56 -31.85
CA ALA A 230 11.87 -3.80 -31.74
C ALA A 230 12.42 -3.91 -30.31
N LEU A 231 13.72 -4.21 -30.20
CA LEU A 231 14.38 -4.56 -28.95
C LEU A 231 14.96 -3.33 -28.23
N THR A 232 15.16 -2.23 -28.96
CA THR A 232 15.71 -0.97 -28.41
C THR A 232 14.79 0.23 -28.66
N GLY A 233 14.97 1.29 -27.85
CA GLY A 233 14.22 2.54 -28.02
C GLY A 233 14.51 3.23 -29.36
N GLU A 234 15.77 3.22 -29.81
CA GLU A 234 16.17 3.79 -31.10
C GLU A 234 15.54 3.05 -32.30
N GLU A 235 15.44 1.71 -32.22
CA GLU A 235 14.75 0.91 -33.24
C GLU A 235 13.25 1.24 -33.28
N LYS A 236 12.62 1.46 -32.12
CA LYS A 236 11.21 1.89 -32.05
C LYS A 236 11.02 3.26 -32.67
N GLU A 237 11.87 4.24 -32.35
CA GLU A 237 11.78 5.59 -32.90
C GLU A 237 11.98 5.63 -34.42
N ALA A 238 12.99 4.91 -34.94
CA ALA A 238 13.23 4.81 -36.37
C ALA A 238 12.04 4.17 -37.11
N LYS A 239 11.42 3.16 -36.50
CA LYS A 239 10.21 2.49 -37.04
C LYS A 239 9.02 3.44 -37.04
N ILE A 240 8.79 4.18 -35.96
CA ILE A 240 7.72 5.20 -35.87
C ILE A 240 7.91 6.25 -36.96
N ALA A 241 9.12 6.79 -37.12
CA ALA A 241 9.41 7.80 -38.15
C ALA A 241 9.16 7.27 -39.58
N SER A 242 9.48 6.00 -39.85
CA SER A 242 9.18 5.35 -41.13
C SER A 242 7.68 5.25 -41.39
N ILE A 243 6.91 4.82 -40.39
CA ILE A 243 5.44 4.69 -40.49
C ILE A 243 4.78 6.06 -40.70
N GLU A 244 5.26 7.10 -40.01
CA GLU A 244 4.76 8.46 -40.17
C GLU A 244 5.00 8.99 -41.59
N GLN A 245 6.17 8.73 -42.18
CA GLN A 245 6.48 9.12 -43.55
C GLN A 245 5.55 8.44 -44.56
N GLU A 246 5.37 7.11 -44.45
CA GLU A 246 4.45 6.36 -45.32
C GLU A 246 3.02 6.90 -45.24
N TRP A 247 2.55 7.21 -44.03
CA TRP A 247 1.21 7.77 -43.83
C TRP A 247 1.05 9.18 -44.43
N LEU A 248 2.06 10.04 -44.27
CA LEU A 248 2.07 11.39 -44.87
C LEU A 248 2.06 11.32 -46.40
N GLU A 249 2.81 10.38 -46.99
CA GLU A 249 2.81 10.14 -48.43
C GLU A 249 1.45 9.65 -48.94
N GLU A 250 0.81 8.73 -48.21
CA GLU A 250 -0.51 8.20 -48.56
C GLU A 250 -1.61 9.27 -48.47
N MET A 251 -1.58 10.09 -47.42
CA MET A 251 -2.45 11.25 -47.25
C MET A 251 -2.26 12.29 -48.36
N ALA A 252 -1.02 12.53 -48.78
CA ALA A 252 -0.72 13.42 -49.90
C ALA A 252 -1.22 12.86 -51.25
N ARG A 253 -1.23 11.53 -51.43
CA ARG A 253 -1.83 10.88 -52.61
C ARG A 253 -3.35 10.97 -52.61
N MET A 254 -4.00 10.81 -51.47
CA MET A 254 -5.46 10.91 -51.36
C MET A 254 -5.98 12.33 -51.61
N LYS A 255 -5.26 13.38 -51.17
CA LYS A 255 -5.62 14.78 -51.44
C LYS A 255 -5.49 15.22 -52.91
N LYS A 256 -4.80 14.44 -53.74
CA LYS A 256 -4.59 14.71 -55.18
C LYS A 256 -5.62 14.02 -56.08
N LYS A 257 -6.51 13.20 -55.54
CA LYS A 257 -7.67 12.59 -56.22
C LYS A 257 -8.95 13.32 -55.85
#